data_AF-A0A4Q7FH74-F1
#
_entry.id   AF-A0A4Q7FH74-F1
#
_cell.length_a   1.000
_cell.length_b   1.000
_cell.length_c   1.000
_cell.angle_alpha   90.00
_cell.angle_beta   90.00
_cell.angle_gamma   90.00
#
_symmetry.space_group_name_H-M   'P 1'
#
loop_
_entity.id
_entity.type
_entity.pdbx_description
1 polymer ?
#
loop_
_entity_poly.entity_id
_entity_poly.type
_entity_poly.pdbx_seq_one_letter_code
_entity_poly.pdbx_strand_id
1 'polypeptide(L)'
;MKPSCNNCRWAIMRDYGYSNYTVEGTTFSCAQRLHPGGDFDRWYGRDERLEHAHKCEKYGEGEPLEFDVDGENYPNGLTPDQRATFELDITFQMLEGKVG
;
A
#
# COMPACT_ATOMS: atom_id res chain seq x y z
N MET A 1 4.92 -5.28 18.05
CA MET A 1 3.63 -4.74 17.57
C MET A 1 2.76 -5.94 17.17
N LYS A 2 1.42 -5.86 17.20
CA LYS A 2 0.59 -6.92 16.58
C LYS A 2 0.71 -6.81 15.05
N PRO A 3 0.81 -7.92 14.28
CA PRO A 3 0.82 -7.87 12.83
C PRO A 3 -0.38 -7.10 12.29
N SER A 4 -0.11 -6.13 11.43
CA SER A 4 -1.14 -5.33 10.75
C SER A 4 -0.67 -5.08 9.34
N CYS A 5 -1.60 -5.05 8.39
CA CYS A 5 -1.30 -4.67 7.02
C CYS A 5 -0.76 -3.23 6.92
N ASN A 6 -0.98 -2.38 7.92
CA ASN A 6 -0.33 -1.07 8.04
C ASN A 6 1.20 -1.16 8.16
N ASN A 7 1.72 -2.28 8.68
CA ASN A 7 3.14 -2.49 8.98
C ASN A 7 3.69 -3.64 8.13
N CYS A 8 3.16 -3.81 6.92
CA CYS A 8 3.60 -4.83 5.99
C CYS A 8 4.46 -4.20 4.90
N ARG A 9 5.65 -4.73 4.64
CA ARG A 9 6.54 -4.27 3.55
C ARG A 9 5.90 -4.32 2.16
N TRP A 10 4.86 -5.13 1.99
CA TRP A 10 4.13 -5.32 0.75
C TRP A 10 2.87 -4.45 0.64
N ALA A 11 2.61 -3.61 1.64
CA ALA A 11 1.50 -2.67 1.62
C ALA A 11 1.86 -1.43 0.80
N ILE A 12 0.87 -0.95 0.07
CA ILE A 12 0.91 0.30 -0.68
C ILE A 12 -0.18 1.18 -0.14
N MET A 13 0.19 2.39 0.27
CA MET A 13 -0.70 3.41 0.81
C MET A 13 -0.72 4.57 -0.17
N ARG A 14 -1.89 4.91 -0.71
CA ARG A 14 -2.08 6.05 -1.60
C ARG A 14 -3.04 7.02 -0.95
N ASP A 15 -2.52 8.13 -0.47
CA ASP A 15 -3.34 9.22 0.01
C ASP A 15 -4.15 9.80 -1.14
N TYR A 16 -5.37 10.23 -0.83
CA TYR A 16 -6.22 10.94 -1.76
C TYR A 16 -6.86 12.14 -1.06
N GLY A 17 -7.23 13.13 -1.86
CA GLY A 17 -7.76 14.41 -1.40
C GLY A 17 -7.38 15.49 -2.39
N TYR A 18 -7.29 16.74 -1.92
CA TYR A 18 -6.97 17.87 -2.79
C TYR A 18 -5.49 18.27 -2.75
N SER A 19 -4.82 18.04 -1.62
CA SER A 19 -3.39 18.31 -1.40
C SER A 19 -2.91 17.60 -0.15
N ASN A 20 -1.60 17.65 0.13
CA ASN A 20 -1.04 17.18 1.40
C ASN A 20 -1.60 17.92 2.64
N TYR A 21 -2.21 19.11 2.48
CA TYR A 21 -2.89 19.83 3.56
C TYR A 21 -4.36 19.44 3.74
N THR A 22 -4.92 18.72 2.78
CA THR A 22 -6.36 18.40 2.67
C THR A 22 -6.53 16.95 2.23
N VAL A 23 -5.84 16.04 2.94
CA VAL A 23 -5.98 14.59 2.79
C VAL A 23 -7.37 14.16 3.28
N GLU A 24 -8.10 13.43 2.45
CA GLU A 24 -9.43 12.91 2.76
C GLU A 24 -9.37 11.47 3.28
N GLY A 25 -8.40 10.70 2.80
CA GLY A 25 -8.15 9.34 3.25
C GLY A 25 -6.94 8.72 2.58
N THR A 26 -6.81 7.40 2.75
CA THR A 26 -5.69 6.63 2.20
C THR A 26 -6.20 5.29 1.71
N THR A 27 -6.01 5.02 0.42
CA THR A 27 -6.26 3.69 -0.15
C THR A 27 -5.11 2.77 0.20
N PHE A 28 -5.42 1.65 0.85
CA PHE A 28 -4.55 0.50 0.99
C PHE A 28 -4.68 -0.42 -0.23
N SER A 29 -3.54 -0.93 -0.68
CA SER A 29 -3.41 -2.00 -1.67
C SER A 29 -2.33 -3.00 -1.23
N CYS A 30 -2.48 -4.26 -1.61
CA CYS A 30 -1.45 -5.29 -1.44
C CYS A 30 -0.70 -5.51 -2.75
N ALA A 31 0.61 -5.25 -2.76
CA ALA A 31 1.46 -5.45 -3.94
C ALA A 31 1.45 -6.91 -4.44
N GLN A 32 1.23 -7.88 -3.54
CA GLN A 32 1.14 -9.30 -3.91
C GLN A 32 -0.27 -9.75 -4.34
N ARG A 33 -1.28 -8.88 -4.29
CA ARG A 33 -2.70 -9.20 -4.57
C ARG A 33 -3.28 -10.34 -3.71
N LEU A 34 -2.71 -10.59 -2.53
CA LEU A 34 -3.16 -11.67 -1.64
C LEU A 34 -4.23 -11.25 -0.64
N HIS A 35 -4.44 -9.93 -0.46
CA HIS A 35 -5.44 -9.45 0.48
C HIS A 35 -6.86 -9.68 -0.09
N PRO A 36 -7.76 -10.38 0.63
CA PRO A 36 -9.07 -10.79 0.11
C PRO A 36 -10.04 -9.61 -0.09
N GLY A 37 -9.79 -8.50 0.60
CA GLY A 37 -10.57 -7.28 0.47
C GLY A 37 -10.23 -6.41 -0.74
N GLY A 38 -9.25 -6.80 -1.58
CA GLY A 38 -8.77 -5.97 -2.67
C GLY A 38 -8.16 -4.65 -2.17
N ASP A 39 -8.41 -3.58 -2.94
CA ASP A 39 -8.03 -2.21 -2.60
C ASP A 39 -9.14 -1.53 -1.78
N PHE A 40 -8.78 -0.81 -0.73
CA PHE A 40 -9.77 -0.16 0.15
C PHE A 40 -9.23 1.00 0.96
N ASP A 41 -10.11 1.94 1.35
CA ASP A 41 -9.75 2.99 2.30
C ASP A 41 -9.48 2.42 3.70
N ARG A 42 -8.32 2.75 4.28
CA ARG A 42 -7.88 2.21 5.58
C ARG A 42 -8.50 2.92 6.80
N TRP A 43 -9.35 3.93 6.59
CA TRP A 43 -9.99 4.76 7.61
C TRP A 43 -9.01 5.24 8.69
N TYR A 44 -7.98 5.99 8.29
CA TYR A 44 -6.90 6.46 9.19
C TYR A 44 -6.24 5.31 9.98
N GLY A 45 -6.09 4.15 9.36
CA GLY A 45 -5.49 2.95 9.93
C GLY A 45 -6.40 2.13 10.84
N ARG A 46 -7.72 2.42 10.86
CA ARG A 46 -8.70 1.78 11.74
C ARG A 46 -9.58 0.74 11.06
N ASP A 47 -9.42 0.51 9.77
CA ASP A 47 -10.20 -0.49 9.05
C ASP A 47 -9.83 -1.91 9.51
N GLU A 48 -10.82 -2.70 9.94
CA GLU A 48 -10.63 -4.06 10.47
C GLU A 48 -10.01 -5.02 9.44
N ARG A 49 -10.16 -4.75 8.14
CA ARG A 49 -9.55 -5.58 7.09
C ARG A 49 -8.03 -5.60 7.20
N LEU A 50 -7.42 -4.55 7.78
CA LEU A 50 -5.97 -4.48 8.03
C LEU A 50 -5.47 -5.56 9.01
N GLU A 51 -6.37 -6.18 9.79
CA GLU A 51 -6.04 -7.30 10.68
C GLU A 51 -5.79 -8.61 9.91
N HIS A 52 -6.05 -8.65 8.60
CA HIS A 52 -5.75 -9.81 7.75
C HIS A 52 -4.28 -10.27 7.86
N ALA A 53 -3.36 -9.36 8.18
CA ALA A 53 -1.96 -9.70 8.45
C ALA A 53 -1.77 -10.85 9.46
N HIS A 54 -2.68 -11.01 10.43
CA HIS A 54 -2.61 -12.09 11.42
C HIS A 54 -2.72 -13.51 10.82
N LYS A 55 -3.33 -13.64 9.64
CA LYS A 55 -3.55 -14.92 8.96
C LYS A 55 -2.85 -15.01 7.60
N CYS A 56 -2.11 -13.98 7.21
CA CYS A 56 -1.44 -13.92 5.92
C CYS A 56 -0.07 -14.60 6.00
N GLU A 57 0.08 -15.75 5.32
CA GLU A 57 1.34 -16.50 5.26
C GLU A 57 2.49 -15.74 4.60
N LYS A 58 2.17 -14.70 3.83
CA LYS A 58 3.13 -13.83 3.14
C LYS A 58 3.32 -12.48 3.82
N TYR A 59 2.77 -12.29 5.02
CA TYR A 59 3.05 -11.10 5.80
C TYR A 59 4.56 -10.96 6.01
N GLY A 60 5.09 -9.79 5.65
CA GLY A 60 6.47 -9.41 5.95
C GLY A 60 6.45 -8.10 6.72
N GLU A 61 6.96 -8.11 7.94
CA GLU A 61 7.11 -6.88 8.71
C GLU A 61 8.07 -5.92 7.99
N GLY A 62 7.72 -4.63 7.95
CA GLY A 62 8.53 -3.58 7.35
C GLY A 62 7.72 -2.36 6.96
N GLU A 63 8.41 -1.35 6.44
CA GLU A 63 7.82 -0.07 6.05
C GLU A 63 6.97 -0.24 4.78
N PRO A 64 5.72 0.26 4.78
CA PRO A 64 4.89 0.29 3.58
C PRO A 64 5.48 1.25 2.53
N LEU A 65 5.02 1.09 1.29
CA LEU A 65 5.21 2.08 0.24
C LEU A 65 4.11 3.13 0.36
N GLU A 66 4.45 4.37 0.65
CA GLU A 66 3.48 5.46 0.79
C GLU A 66 3.61 6.45 -0.38
N PHE A 67 2.46 6.87 -0.88
CA PHE A 67 2.30 7.87 -1.91
C PHE A 67 1.38 8.96 -1.37
N ASP A 68 1.86 10.19 -1.38
CA ASP A 68 1.13 11.35 -0.88
C ASP A 68 0.22 11.91 -1.99
N VAL A 69 -0.60 12.89 -1.64
CA VAL A 69 -1.59 13.44 -2.57
C VAL A 69 -0.91 14.22 -3.70
N ASP A 70 0.16 14.95 -3.36
CA ASP A 70 0.86 15.85 -4.27
C ASP A 70 1.92 15.14 -5.14
N GLY A 71 2.17 13.86 -4.89
CA GLY A 71 3.12 13.02 -5.62
C GLY A 71 4.58 13.35 -5.33
N GLU A 72 4.89 14.02 -4.21
CA GLU A 72 6.23 14.48 -3.87
C GLU A 72 7.16 13.33 -3.43
N ASN A 73 6.58 12.20 -3.01
CA ASN A 73 7.32 10.99 -2.61
C ASN A 73 7.55 9.98 -3.76
N TYR A 74 7.30 10.38 -5.01
CA TYR A 74 7.56 9.56 -6.22
C TYR A 74 9.00 9.68 -6.77
N PRO A 75 9.47 8.66 -7.49
CA PRO A 75 10.09 7.46 -6.95
C PRO A 75 11.59 7.64 -6.61
N ASN A 76 12.10 8.87 -6.55
CA ASN A 76 13.54 9.14 -6.42
C ASN A 76 14.12 8.95 -4.99
N GLY A 77 13.30 8.49 -4.04
CA GLY A 77 13.69 8.28 -2.64
C GLY A 77 13.36 6.90 -2.06
N LEU A 78 12.91 5.94 -2.88
CA LEU A 78 12.50 4.63 -2.37
C LEU A 78 13.69 3.82 -1.85
N THR A 79 13.51 3.22 -0.66
CA THR A 79 14.42 2.17 -0.17
C THR A 79 14.40 0.95 -1.11
N PRO A 80 15.43 0.07 -1.06
CA PRO A 80 15.43 -1.15 -1.87
C PRO A 80 14.18 -2.02 -1.69
N ASP A 81 13.66 -2.12 -0.46
CA ASP A 81 12.45 -2.89 -0.16
C ASP A 81 11.19 -2.24 -0.76
N GLN A 82 11.04 -0.91 -0.63
CA GLN A 82 9.94 -0.17 -1.24
C GLN A 82 9.99 -0.22 -2.77
N ARG A 83 11.18 -0.19 -3.36
CA ARG A 83 11.37 -0.35 -4.81
C ARG A 83 10.90 -1.72 -5.28
N ALA A 84 11.24 -2.79 -4.56
CA ALA A 84 10.76 -4.14 -4.89
C ALA A 84 9.22 -4.23 -4.81
N THR A 85 8.61 -3.59 -3.80
CA THR A 85 7.15 -3.50 -3.67
C THR A 85 6.53 -2.74 -4.84
N PHE A 86 7.13 -1.62 -5.26
CA PHE A 86 6.69 -0.84 -6.41
C PHE A 86 6.78 -1.61 -7.74
N GLU A 87 7.91 -2.26 -7.99
CA GLU A 87 8.14 -3.06 -9.20
C GLU A 87 7.17 -4.25 -9.29
N LEU A 88 6.87 -4.88 -8.15
CA LEU A 88 5.88 -5.95 -8.08
C LEU A 88 4.48 -5.43 -8.42
N ASP A 89 4.08 -4.29 -7.87
CA ASP A 89 2.78 -3.68 -8.14
C ASP A 89 2.63 -3.29 -9.61
N ILE A 90 3.65 -2.68 -10.22
CA ILE A 90 3.67 -2.40 -11.66
C ILE A 90 3.49 -3.68 -12.46
N THR A 91 4.22 -4.74 -12.11
CA THR A 91 4.14 -6.03 -12.81
C THR A 91 2.70 -6.56 -12.79
N PHE A 92 2.02 -6.55 -11.64
CA PHE A 92 0.63 -6.97 -11.55
C PHE A 92 -0.32 -6.04 -12.31
N GLN A 93 -0.13 -4.72 -12.24
CA GLN A 93 -0.95 -3.78 -13.02
C GLN A 93 -0.82 -4.02 -14.52
N MET A 94 0.38 -4.33 -15.02
CA MET A 94 0.60 -4.68 -16.44
C MET A 94 -0.10 -5.98 -16.83
N LEU A 95 -0.02 -7.02 -15.98
CA LEU A 95 -0.71 -8.30 -16.21
C LEU A 95 -2.24 -8.15 -16.17
N GLU A 96 -2.76 -7.22 -15.37
CA GLU A 96 -4.18 -6.89 -15.27
C GLU A 96 -4.66 -5.93 -16.39
N GLY A 97 -3.76 -5.45 -17.26
CA GLY A 97 -4.09 -4.50 -18.33
C GLY A 97 -4.42 -3.09 -17.82
N LYS A 98 -3.95 -2.71 -16.64
CA LYS A 98 -4.21 -1.42 -15.97
C LYS A 98 -3.15 -0.35 -16.23
N VAL A 99 -2.07 -0.67 -16.96
CA VAL A 99 -1.04 0.29 -17.38
C VAL A 99 -1.22 0.56 -18.87
N GLY A 100 -1.59 1.80 -19.22
CA GLY A 100 -1.77 2.30 -20.58
C GLY A 100 -1.22 3.71 -20.72
#